data_AF-A0A4Y2EMS0-F1
#
_entry.id   AF-A0A4Y2EMS0-F1
#
_cell.length_a   1.000
_cell.length_b   1.000
_cell.length_c   1.000
_cell.angle_alpha   90.00
_cell.angle_beta   90.00
_cell.angle_gamma   90.00
#
_symmetry.space_group_name_H-M   'P 1'
#
loop_
_entity.id
_entity.type
_entity.pdbx_description
1 polymer ?
#
loop_
_entity_poly.entity_id
_entity_poly.type
_entity_poly.pdbx_seq_one_letter_code
_entity_poly.pdbx_strand_id
1 'polypeptide(L)'
;MDDGINSCDVMSHVVMVVNSERCGTGEFLVRNLNQRLGVYVNLYLPRSRAKQDLKQRALAKLQRRWDDGINGRSTYEIIKKVGLRNHNWPRQLIQFITGHGSFPSYLFRFGKHPDNCCACGEPGTPFHYATKCRLTLSYHFKCPADQHIEAWLKSITNHRLLRNKIIDLLNFITSREDLLKSEQPE
;
A
#
# COMPACT_ATOMS: atom_id res chain seq x y z
N MET A 1 6.96 -14.96 -12.40
CA MET A 1 5.93 -14.34 -11.54
C MET A 1 6.66 -13.29 -10.73
N ASP A 2 6.33 -12.02 -10.90
CA ASP A 2 7.06 -10.91 -10.28
C ASP A 2 6.86 -10.88 -8.77
N ASP A 3 7.94 -11.08 -8.00
CA ASP A 3 8.01 -10.92 -6.54
C ASP A 3 8.06 -9.43 -6.12
N GLY A 4 7.37 -8.56 -6.86
CA GLY A 4 7.32 -7.13 -6.59
C GLY A 4 6.54 -6.85 -5.30
N ILE A 5 7.09 -6.00 -4.42
CA ILE A 5 6.36 -5.46 -3.27
C ILE A 5 5.07 -4.81 -3.76
N ASN A 6 3.94 -5.15 -3.13
CA ASN A 6 2.65 -4.55 -3.43
C ASN A 6 2.24 -3.55 -2.34
N SER A 7 1.23 -2.72 -2.62
CA SER A 7 0.73 -1.73 -1.66
C SER A 7 0.21 -2.37 -0.36
N CYS A 8 -0.29 -3.61 -0.39
CA CYS A 8 -0.72 -4.31 0.82
C CYS A 8 0.47 -4.68 1.72
N ASP A 9 1.64 -5.00 1.18
CA ASP A 9 2.84 -5.31 1.96
C ASP A 9 3.36 -4.07 2.72
N VAL A 10 3.25 -2.89 2.10
CA VAL A 10 3.59 -1.60 2.72
C VAL A 10 2.55 -1.20 3.77
N MET A 11 1.26 -1.39 3.46
CA MET A 11 0.17 -1.01 4.37
C MET A 11 -0.03 -1.99 5.54
N SER A 12 0.37 -3.25 5.38
CA SER A 12 0.19 -4.31 6.39
C SER A 12 1.29 -4.37 7.45
N HIS A 13 2.33 -3.53 7.41
CA HIS A 13 3.42 -3.53 8.39
C HIS A 13 3.98 -4.93 8.74
N VAL A 14 4.93 -5.43 7.95
CA VAL A 14 6.02 -6.36 8.34
C VAL A 14 5.75 -7.20 9.61
N VAL A 15 4.82 -8.16 9.54
CA VAL A 15 4.61 -9.16 10.61
C VAL A 15 5.61 -10.33 10.48
N MET A 16 6.31 -10.48 9.35
CA MET A 16 7.09 -11.71 9.10
C MET A 16 8.59 -11.68 9.44
N VAL A 17 9.23 -10.53 9.68
CA VAL A 17 10.71 -10.50 9.80
C VAL A 17 11.23 -10.56 11.25
N VAL A 18 10.37 -10.68 12.26
CA VAL A 18 10.85 -10.71 13.68
C VAL A 18 10.31 -11.88 14.52
N ASN A 19 9.43 -12.73 13.97
CA ASN A 19 8.76 -13.78 14.76
C ASN A 19 9.19 -15.24 14.44
N SER A 20 10.20 -15.44 13.61
CA SER A 20 10.98 -16.69 13.56
C SER A 20 12.39 -16.30 13.97
N GLU A 21 12.78 -16.35 15.23
CA GLU A 21 13.27 -17.57 15.88
C GLU A 21 12.87 -17.57 17.36
N ARG A 22 11.85 -18.38 17.70
CA ARG A 22 11.60 -18.81 19.07
C ARG A 22 11.82 -20.33 19.11
N CYS A 23 13.09 -20.75 19.12
CA CYS A 23 13.45 -22.08 19.58
C CYS A 23 14.93 -22.12 19.99
N GLY A 24 15.18 -22.49 21.26
CA GLY A 24 16.39 -23.21 21.67
C GLY A 24 17.71 -22.44 21.79
N THR A 25 18.10 -22.17 23.04
CA THR A 25 19.49 -22.11 23.54
C THR A 25 20.44 -21.02 23.02
N GLY A 26 21.35 -20.61 23.91
CA GLY A 26 22.28 -19.50 23.73
C GLY A 26 23.32 -19.68 22.62
N GLU A 27 24.00 -18.56 22.34
CA GLU A 27 25.05 -18.32 21.33
C GLU A 27 24.59 -17.92 19.93
N PHE A 28 24.45 -16.59 19.73
CA PHE A 28 24.42 -15.98 18.39
C PHE A 28 25.84 -15.54 18.01
N LEU A 29 26.53 -16.35 17.22
CA LEU A 29 27.83 -16.04 16.61
C LEU A 29 27.62 -15.26 15.29
N VAL A 30 27.80 -13.94 15.33
CA VAL A 30 27.88 -13.11 14.12
C VAL A 30 29.29 -13.25 13.55
N ARG A 31 29.46 -14.06 12.50
CA ARG A 31 30.70 -14.12 11.72
C ARG A 31 30.67 -13.04 10.65
N ASN A 32 31.52 -12.01 10.75
CA ASN A 32 32.04 -11.37 9.54
C ASN A 32 33.39 -10.66 9.71
N LEU A 33 34.33 -11.11 8.85
CA LEU A 33 35.52 -10.49 8.24
C LEU A 33 36.53 -9.72 9.12
N ASN A 34 37.60 -10.43 9.51
CA ASN A 34 38.98 -9.93 9.37
C ASN A 34 39.98 -11.10 9.40
N GLN A 35 40.14 -11.79 8.26
CA GLN A 35 40.96 -13.01 8.15
C GLN A 35 42.47 -12.72 8.04
N ARG A 36 42.98 -11.75 8.81
CA ARG A 36 44.41 -11.40 8.74
C ARG A 36 45.13 -11.12 10.06
N LEU A 37 44.45 -11.08 11.21
CA LEU A 37 45.14 -10.82 12.50
C LEU A 37 44.71 -11.70 13.69
N GLY A 38 43.85 -12.72 13.51
CA GLY A 38 43.60 -13.71 14.57
C GLY A 38 42.99 -13.18 15.87
N VAL A 39 42.56 -11.91 15.91
CA VAL A 39 41.89 -11.33 17.08
C VAL A 39 40.39 -11.58 16.95
N TYR A 40 39.88 -12.55 17.70
CA TYR A 40 38.45 -12.67 17.93
C TYR A 40 38.02 -11.50 18.84
N VAL A 41 37.67 -10.37 18.22
CA VAL A 41 36.99 -9.31 18.95
C VAL A 41 35.57 -9.80 19.24
N ASN A 42 35.36 -10.34 20.44
CA ASN A 42 34.03 -10.60 20.94
C ASN A 42 33.37 -9.24 21.20
N LEU A 43 32.87 -8.63 20.12
CA LEU A 43 32.07 -7.42 20.16
C LEU A 43 30.76 -7.79 20.85
N TYR A 44 30.75 -7.65 22.18
CA TYR A 44 29.55 -7.68 23.02
C TYR A 44 28.64 -6.51 22.61
N LEU A 45 27.99 -6.65 21.45
CA LEU A 45 26.93 -5.77 21.03
C LEU A 45 25.72 -6.06 21.91
N PRO A 46 25.21 -5.07 22.66
CA PRO A 46 23.98 -5.25 23.42
C PRO A 46 22.89 -5.78 22.51
N ARG A 47 22.09 -6.74 23.00
CA ARG A 47 20.97 -7.34 22.27
C ARG A 47 20.04 -6.29 21.64
N SER A 48 19.85 -5.15 22.30
CA SER A 48 19.10 -4.00 21.78
C SER A 48 19.72 -3.43 20.50
N ARG A 49 21.04 -3.26 20.47
CA ARG A 49 21.79 -2.71 19.33
C ARG A 49 21.83 -3.68 18.16
N ALA A 50 22.02 -4.98 18.41
CA ALA A 50 21.90 -6.01 17.38
C ALA A 50 20.50 -6.04 16.75
N LYS A 51 19.44 -5.98 17.57
CA LYS A 51 18.06 -5.88 17.09
C LYS A 51 17.81 -4.60 16.29
N GLN A 52 18.37 -3.47 16.70
CA GLN A 52 18.22 -2.20 15.98
C GLN A 52 18.92 -2.26 14.62
N ASP A 53 20.12 -2.83 14.53
CA ASP A 53 20.85 -3.00 13.28
C ASP A 53 20.08 -3.88 12.28
N LEU A 54 19.56 -5.03 12.74
CA LEU A 54 18.71 -5.90 11.92
C LEU A 54 17.47 -5.18 11.39
N LYS A 55 16.79 -4.40 12.24
CA LYS A 55 15.63 -3.59 11.83
C LYS A 55 16.01 -2.57 10.75
N GLN A 56 17.14 -1.87 10.92
CA GLN A 56 17.59 -0.88 9.94
C GLN A 56 17.95 -1.51 8.60
N ARG A 57 18.63 -2.66 8.60
CA ARG A 57 18.93 -3.41 7.38
C ARG A 57 17.67 -3.90 6.68
N ALA A 58 16.70 -4.42 7.44
CA ALA A 58 15.41 -4.85 6.91
C ALA A 58 14.64 -3.69 6.27
N LEU A 59 14.57 -2.54 6.95
CA LEU A 59 13.96 -1.32 6.42
C LEU A 59 14.67 -0.82 5.15
N ALA A 60 16.00 -0.80 5.12
CA ALA A 60 16.75 -0.38 3.94
C ALA A 60 16.54 -1.32 2.74
N LYS A 61 16.42 -2.63 2.99
CA LYS A 61 16.05 -3.61 1.95
C LYS A 61 14.62 -3.39 1.46
N LEU A 62 13.68 -3.13 2.38
CA LEU A 62 12.29 -2.85 2.07
C LEU A 62 12.15 -1.56 1.24
N GLN A 63 12.85 -0.49 1.64
CA GLN A 63 12.86 0.79 0.95
C GLN A 63 13.36 0.63 -0.48
N ARG A 64 14.48 -0.07 -0.71
CA ARG A 64 14.99 -0.32 -2.07
C ARG A 64 13.96 -1.01 -2.95
N ARG A 65 13.34 -2.08 -2.45
CA ARG A 65 12.26 -2.77 -3.19
C ARG A 65 11.04 -1.89 -3.44
N TRP A 66 10.77 -0.94 -2.55
CA TRP A 66 9.67 0.01 -2.71
C TRP A 66 9.97 1.09 -3.75
N ASP A 67 11.21 1.60 -3.77
CA ASP A 67 11.69 2.57 -4.75
C ASP A 67 11.73 1.96 -6.16
N ASP A 68 12.21 0.72 -6.27
CA ASP A 68 12.34 -0.01 -7.54
C ASP A 68 11.03 -0.68 -7.99
N GLY A 69 10.00 -0.68 -7.14
CA GLY A 69 8.74 -1.35 -7.39
C GLY A 69 7.90 -0.69 -8.48
N ILE A 70 7.48 -1.48 -9.47
CA ILE A 70 6.55 -1.02 -10.53
C ILE A 70 5.08 -1.06 -10.10
N ASN A 71 4.75 -1.87 -9.09
CA ASN A 71 3.39 -2.02 -8.58
C ASN A 71 3.11 -1.02 -7.46
N GLY A 72 1.84 -0.60 -7.31
CA GLY A 72 1.46 0.25 -6.18
C GLY A 72 1.94 1.71 -6.26
N ARG A 73 2.26 2.20 -7.47
CA ARG A 73 2.78 3.57 -7.69
C ARG A 73 1.91 4.67 -7.10
N SER A 74 0.58 4.54 -7.16
CA SER A 74 -0.34 5.48 -6.50
C SER A 74 -0.12 5.57 -4.99
N THR A 75 0.24 4.45 -4.35
CA THR A 75 0.57 4.39 -2.92
C THR A 75 1.97 4.93 -2.65
N TYR A 76 2.93 4.66 -3.54
CA TYR A 76 4.29 5.22 -3.46
C TYR A 76 4.28 6.75 -3.48
N GLU A 77 3.44 7.37 -4.30
CA GLU A 77 3.36 8.84 -4.36
C GLU A 77 2.95 9.47 -3.01
N ILE A 78 2.21 8.72 -2.19
CA ILE A 78 1.79 9.16 -0.86
C ILE A 78 2.84 8.77 0.19
N ILE A 79 3.27 7.51 0.18
CA ILE A 79 4.22 6.94 1.13
C ILE A 79 5.55 6.69 0.39
N LYS A 80 6.36 7.73 0.22
CA LYS A 80 7.68 7.58 -0.44
C LYS A 80 8.70 6.85 0.44
N LYS A 81 8.57 6.96 1.77
CA LYS A 81 9.47 6.29 2.72
C LYS A 81 8.72 5.23 3.52
N VAL A 82 9.22 4.00 3.45
CA VAL A 82 8.71 2.92 4.29
C VAL A 82 9.14 3.18 5.73
N GLY A 83 8.23 2.95 6.67
CA GLY A 83 8.46 3.21 8.08
C GLY A 83 7.88 2.11 8.95
N LEU A 84 8.26 2.13 10.22
CA LEU A 84 7.67 1.23 11.22
C LEU A 84 6.36 1.79 11.82
N ARG A 85 6.03 3.05 11.53
CA ARG A 85 4.82 3.72 12.03
C ARG A 85 3.63 3.40 11.13
N ASN A 86 2.58 2.85 11.72
CA ASN A 86 1.32 2.64 11.01
C ASN A 86 0.62 3.98 10.76
N HIS A 87 0.10 4.15 9.55
CA HIS A 87 -0.63 5.34 9.16
C HIS A 87 -2.10 5.36 9.65
N ASN A 88 -2.59 4.30 10.31
CA ASN A 88 -3.93 4.20 10.92
C ASN A 88 -5.06 4.72 10.00
N TRP A 89 -4.95 4.44 8.70
CA TRP A 89 -5.95 4.86 7.73
C TRP A 89 -7.17 3.93 7.76
N PRO A 90 -8.39 4.47 7.60
CA PRO A 90 -9.59 3.65 7.52
C PRO A 90 -9.57 2.81 6.24
N ARG A 91 -10.20 1.63 6.28
CA ARG A 91 -10.21 0.65 5.17
C ARG A 91 -10.60 1.28 3.83
N GLN A 92 -11.62 2.13 3.81
CA GLN A 92 -12.11 2.80 2.60
C GLN A 92 -11.03 3.67 1.95
N LEU A 93 -10.27 4.40 2.76
CA LEU A 93 -9.18 5.25 2.27
C LEU A 93 -8.04 4.39 1.68
N ILE A 94 -7.71 3.27 2.34
CA ILE A 94 -6.71 2.33 1.83
C ILE A 94 -7.16 1.78 0.47
N GLN A 95 -8.41 1.34 0.35
CA GLN A 95 -8.99 0.86 -0.90
C GLN A 95 -8.93 1.91 -2.01
N PHE A 96 -9.31 3.15 -1.71
CA PHE A 96 -9.23 4.25 -2.66
C PHE A 96 -7.81 4.49 -3.19
N ILE A 97 -6.82 4.62 -2.30
CA ILE A 97 -5.42 4.92 -2.65
C ILE A 97 -4.78 3.79 -3.45
N THR A 98 -5.02 2.55 -3.03
CA THR A 98 -4.43 1.36 -3.64
C THR A 98 -5.15 0.96 -4.93
N GLY A 99 -6.34 1.52 -5.18
CA GLY A 99 -7.21 1.08 -6.25
C GLY A 99 -7.80 -0.31 -6.01
N HIS A 100 -7.87 -0.76 -4.75
CA HIS A 100 -8.40 -2.08 -4.37
C HIS A 100 -9.88 -1.98 -3.96
N GLY A 101 -10.56 -3.12 -3.90
CA GLY A 101 -11.94 -3.23 -3.41
C GLY A 101 -12.90 -3.59 -4.53
N SER A 102 -14.15 -3.14 -4.44
CA SER A 102 -15.21 -3.45 -5.40
C SER A 102 -15.18 -2.57 -6.65
N PHE A 103 -14.00 -2.12 -7.07
CA PHE A 103 -13.83 -1.33 -8.28
C PHE A 103 -13.77 -2.26 -9.51
N PRO A 104 -14.57 -2.04 -10.57
CA PRO A 104 -14.53 -2.88 -11.77
C PRO A 104 -13.13 -3.05 -12.35
N SER A 105 -12.34 -1.98 -12.40
CA SER A 105 -10.95 -2.02 -12.90
C SER A 105 -10.05 -2.97 -12.09
N TYR A 106 -10.28 -3.07 -10.79
CA TYR A 106 -9.55 -3.97 -9.90
C TYR A 106 -10.04 -5.41 -10.05
N LEU A 107 -11.36 -5.61 -10.02
CA LEU A 107 -11.96 -6.94 -10.11
C LEU A 107 -11.66 -7.61 -11.46
N PHE A 108 -11.69 -6.86 -12.56
CA PHE A 108 -11.30 -7.32 -13.90
C PHE A 108 -9.89 -7.89 -13.94
N ARG A 109 -8.94 -7.16 -13.35
CA ARG A 109 -7.53 -7.58 -13.29
C ARG A 109 -7.35 -8.97 -12.64
N PHE A 110 -8.24 -9.35 -11.73
CA PHE A 110 -8.22 -10.65 -11.05
C PHE A 110 -9.23 -11.66 -11.61
N GLY A 111 -9.85 -11.38 -12.76
CA GLY A 111 -10.83 -12.26 -13.39
C GLY A 111 -12.12 -12.44 -12.58
N LYS A 112 -12.47 -11.46 -11.73
CA LYS A 112 -13.68 -11.48 -10.90
C LYS A 112 -14.82 -10.62 -11.45
N HIS A 113 -14.59 -9.93 -12.56
CA HIS A 113 -15.55 -9.08 -13.26
C HIS A 113 -15.30 -9.21 -14.77
N PRO A 114 -16.35 -9.20 -15.62
CA PRO A 114 -16.21 -9.42 -17.07
C PRO A 114 -15.43 -8.30 -17.77
N ASP A 115 -15.57 -7.05 -17.32
CA ASP A 115 -14.93 -5.88 -17.91
C ASP A 115 -14.32 -4.96 -16.83
N ASN A 116 -13.55 -3.96 -17.26
CA ASN A 116 -12.96 -2.96 -16.37
C ASN A 116 -13.80 -1.68 -16.24
N CYS A 117 -15.06 -1.70 -16.68
CA CYS A 117 -15.90 -0.53 -16.86
C CYS A 117 -16.86 -0.32 -15.69
N CYS A 118 -17.15 0.95 -15.40
CA CYS A 118 -18.28 1.36 -14.59
C CYS A 118 -19.57 1.25 -15.42
N ALA A 119 -20.72 1.14 -14.76
CA ALA A 119 -22.04 1.25 -15.41
C ALA A 119 -22.26 2.56 -16.21
N CYS A 120 -21.39 3.57 -16.07
CA CYS A 120 -21.40 4.75 -16.91
C CYS A 120 -20.68 4.60 -18.27
N GLY A 121 -20.01 3.47 -18.52
CA GLY A 121 -19.25 3.16 -19.73
C GLY A 121 -17.75 3.48 -19.67
N GLU A 122 -17.31 4.24 -18.67
CA GLU A 122 -15.91 4.63 -18.47
C GLU A 122 -15.15 3.66 -17.55
N PRO A 123 -13.80 3.67 -17.53
CA PRO A 123 -13.02 2.81 -16.63
C PRO A 123 -13.41 2.98 -15.16
N GLY A 124 -13.79 1.87 -14.52
CA GLY A 124 -14.28 1.81 -13.14
C GLY A 124 -13.19 1.94 -12.09
N THR A 125 -12.36 2.98 -12.19
CA THR A 125 -11.26 3.30 -11.27
C THR A 125 -11.73 4.19 -10.11
N PRO A 126 -11.09 4.14 -8.93
CA PRO A 126 -11.43 5.06 -7.83
C PRO A 126 -11.35 6.52 -8.24
N PHE A 127 -10.34 6.89 -9.04
CA PHE A 127 -10.14 8.25 -9.52
C PHE A 127 -11.32 8.72 -10.38
N HIS A 128 -11.85 7.85 -11.25
CA HIS A 128 -13.03 8.13 -12.05
C HIS A 128 -14.25 8.44 -11.17
N TYR A 129 -14.55 7.58 -10.19
CA TYR A 129 -15.67 7.81 -9.25
C TYR A 129 -15.51 9.11 -8.44
N ALA A 130 -14.28 9.45 -8.06
CA ALA A 130 -14.03 10.65 -7.27
C ALA A 130 -14.04 11.96 -8.08
N THR A 131 -13.98 11.94 -9.41
CA THR A 131 -13.76 13.17 -10.19
C THR A 131 -14.66 13.35 -11.42
N LYS A 132 -15.14 12.26 -12.04
CA LYS A 132 -15.77 12.31 -13.37
C LYS A 132 -17.05 11.49 -13.49
N CYS A 133 -17.28 10.48 -12.65
CA CYS A 133 -18.40 9.56 -12.81
C CYS A 133 -19.77 10.22 -12.63
N ARG A 134 -20.62 10.13 -13.66
CA ARG A 134 -22.00 10.65 -13.60
C ARG A 134 -22.85 10.04 -12.47
N LEU A 135 -22.50 8.85 -11.98
CA LEU A 135 -23.24 8.15 -10.92
C LEU A 135 -22.85 8.60 -9.50
N THR A 136 -21.76 9.34 -9.35
CA THR A 136 -21.23 9.78 -8.04
C THR A 136 -21.00 11.29 -7.96
N LEU A 137 -21.80 12.07 -8.71
CA LEU A 137 -21.69 13.54 -8.81
C LEU A 137 -21.63 14.26 -7.44
N SER A 138 -22.40 13.82 -6.46
CA SER A 138 -22.43 14.40 -5.10
C SER A 138 -21.09 14.27 -4.35
N TYR A 139 -20.28 13.29 -4.73
CA TYR A 139 -18.99 12.99 -4.10
C TYR A 139 -17.79 13.55 -4.88
N HIS A 140 -18.02 14.28 -5.96
CA HIS A 140 -16.94 14.75 -6.81
C HIS A 140 -16.00 15.73 -6.10
N PHE A 141 -14.71 15.48 -6.28
CA PHE A 141 -13.65 16.45 -6.10
C PHE A 141 -13.38 17.15 -7.42
N LYS A 142 -12.75 18.32 -7.34
CA LYS A 142 -12.17 18.95 -8.53
C LYS A 142 -11.12 18.01 -9.11
N CYS A 143 -11.24 17.67 -10.39
CA CYS A 143 -10.24 16.88 -11.09
C CYS A 143 -8.88 17.61 -11.05
N PRO A 144 -7.85 17.03 -10.44
CA PRO A 144 -6.51 17.62 -10.48
C PRO A 144 -5.93 17.48 -11.90
N ALA A 145 -5.01 18.39 -12.25
CA ALA A 145 -4.11 18.17 -13.39
C ALA A 145 -3.08 17.09 -13.04
N ASP A 146 -2.52 16.41 -14.04
CA ASP A 146 -1.64 15.25 -13.85
C ASP A 146 -0.45 15.54 -12.93
N GLN A 147 0.19 16.71 -13.11
CA GLN A 147 1.29 17.18 -12.26
C GLN A 147 0.91 17.41 -10.77
N HIS A 148 -0.39 17.47 -10.46
CA HIS A 148 -0.91 17.74 -9.12
C HIS A 148 -1.57 16.52 -8.47
N ILE A 149 -1.55 15.34 -9.11
CA ILE A 149 -2.17 14.13 -8.56
C ILE A 149 -1.54 13.77 -7.20
N GLU A 150 -0.21 13.86 -7.05
CA GLU A 150 0.47 13.56 -5.78
C GLU A 150 -0.02 14.50 -4.65
N ALA A 151 -0.01 15.81 -4.91
CA ALA A 151 -0.45 16.80 -3.93
C ALA A 151 -1.92 16.62 -3.57
N TRP A 152 -2.75 16.28 -4.55
CA TRP A 152 -4.16 16.00 -4.38
C TRP A 152 -4.39 14.76 -3.49
N LEU A 153 -3.71 13.65 -3.75
CA LEU A 153 -3.78 12.44 -2.92
C LEU A 153 -3.32 12.72 -1.48
N LYS A 154 -2.22 13.46 -1.30
CA LYS A 154 -1.75 13.89 0.02
C LYS A 154 -2.77 14.76 0.75
N SER A 155 -3.48 15.63 0.04
CA SER A 155 -4.53 16.45 0.64
C SER A 155 -5.67 15.59 1.19
N ILE A 156 -6.07 14.53 0.46
CA ILE A 156 -7.09 13.57 0.92
C ILE A 156 -6.62 12.84 2.17
N THR A 157 -5.36 12.41 2.21
CA THR A 157 -4.84 11.71 3.40
C THR A 157 -4.67 12.64 4.59
N ASN A 158 -4.39 13.93 4.39
CA ASN A 158 -4.06 14.85 5.50
C ASN A 158 -5.27 15.67 5.99
N HIS A 159 -6.30 15.88 5.18
CA HIS A 159 -7.47 16.68 5.58
C HIS A 159 -8.68 15.79 5.89
N ARG A 160 -9.17 15.88 7.15
CA ARG A 160 -10.29 15.06 7.64
C ARG A 160 -11.56 15.16 6.78
N LEU A 161 -11.90 16.35 6.30
CA LEU A 161 -13.12 16.56 5.50
C LEU A 161 -13.03 15.87 4.13
N LEU A 162 -11.88 16.00 3.46
CA LEU A 162 -11.65 15.33 2.17
C LEU A 162 -11.62 13.81 2.36
N ARG A 163 -10.98 13.34 3.44
CA ARG A 163 -10.97 11.92 3.81
C ARG A 163 -12.38 11.38 4.03
N ASN A 164 -13.22 12.07 4.80
CA ASN A 164 -14.58 11.63 5.08
C ASN A 164 -15.40 11.56 3.80
N LYS A 165 -15.26 12.53 2.89
CA LYS A 165 -15.92 12.50 1.59
C LYS A 165 -15.52 11.28 0.74
N ILE A 166 -14.27 10.83 0.80
CA ILE A 166 -13.84 9.56 0.19
C ILE A 166 -14.47 8.36 0.90
N ILE A 167 -14.52 8.35 2.23
CA ILE A 167 -15.17 7.27 2.98
C ILE A 167 -16.64 7.14 2.58
N ASP A 168 -17.35 8.26 2.49
CA ASP A 168 -18.77 8.30 2.11
C ASP A 168 -18.98 7.82 0.67
N LEU A 169 -18.11 8.23 -0.27
CA LEU A 169 -18.10 7.73 -1.64
C LEU A 169 -17.95 6.20 -1.67
N LEU A 170 -16.98 5.66 -0.94
CA LEU A 170 -16.69 4.23 -0.94
C LEU A 170 -17.81 3.41 -0.27
N ASN A 171 -18.43 3.95 0.77
CA ASN A 171 -19.61 3.36 1.40
C ASN A 171 -20.79 3.33 0.41
N PHE A 172 -21.00 4.41 -0.35
CA PHE A 172 -22.01 4.48 -1.40
C PHE A 172 -21.75 3.46 -2.52
N ILE A 173 -20.50 3.34 -2.99
CA ILE A 173 -20.15 2.35 -4.02
C ILE A 173 -20.40 0.93 -3.53
N THR A 174 -20.05 0.65 -2.28
CA THR A 174 -20.22 -0.69 -1.68
C THR A 174 -21.71 -1.03 -1.45
N SER A 175 -22.54 -0.05 -1.10
CA SER A 175 -23.98 -0.29 -0.85
C SER A 175 -24.83 -0.34 -2.11
N ARG A 176 -24.28 0.05 -3.26
CA ARG A 176 -24.95 0.11 -4.57
C ARG A 176 -24.16 -0.69 -5.62
N GLU A 177 -23.50 -1.75 -5.19
CA GLU A 177 -22.57 -2.53 -6.01
C GLU A 177 -23.27 -3.15 -7.25
N ASP A 178 -24.54 -3.50 -7.11
CA ASP A 178 -25.45 -3.97 -8.16
C ASP A 178 -25.70 -2.92 -9.25
N LEU A 179 -25.81 -1.63 -8.88
CA LEU A 179 -26.12 -0.53 -9.80
C LEU A 179 -24.89 0.05 -10.52
N LEU A 180 -23.69 -0.29 -10.05
CA LEU A 180 -22.43 0.31 -10.51
C LEU A 180 -21.59 -0.62 -11.39
N LYS A 181 -21.97 -1.89 -11.48
CA LYS A 181 -21.39 -2.88 -12.38
C LYS A 181 -22.19 -2.89 -13.69
N SER A 182 -21.51 -3.07 -14.81
CA SER A 182 -22.15 -3.37 -16.09
C SER A 182 -22.92 -4.70 -15.96
N GLU A 183 -24.11 -4.77 -16.55
CA GLU A 183 -24.88 -6.01 -16.63
C GLU A 183 -24.12 -7.05 -17.47
N GLN A 184 -24.23 -8.33 -17.09
CA GLN A 184 -23.70 -9.44 -17.88
C GLN A 184 -24.44 -9.50 -19.23
N PRO A 185 -23.74 -9.63 -20.37
CA PRO A 185 -24.37 -10.24 -21.54
C PRO A 185 -24.65 -11.72 -21.23
N GLU A 186 -25.89 -12.16 -21.40
CA GLU A 186 -26.30 -13.57 -21.34
C GLU A 186 -25.58 -14.44 -22.38
#